data_AF-A0A3M9ZN88-F1
#
_entry.id   AF-A0A3M9ZN88-F1
#
_cell.length_a   1.000
_cell.length_b   1.000
_cell.length_c   1.000
_cell.angle_alpha   90.00
_cell.angle_beta   90.00
_cell.angle_gamma   90.00
#
_symmetry.space_group_name_H-M   'P 1'
#
loop_
_entity.id
_entity.type
_entity.pdbx_description
1 polymer ?
#
loop_
_entity_poly.entity_id
_entity_poly.type
_entity_poly.pdbx_seq_one_letter_code
_entity_poly.pdbx_strand_id
1 'polypeptide(L)'
;MTHTSRVRLETFVGFLQEHGILPQATRFSFEQQARLQKCAFIAQIGFGLDLGYDYHLHEYGTFSSFLGADFVRIIRKKAVMSGAYIPLSFKAKRFLETVSGRKIDWLCVATVAIHEMRSCDPSTLQSHVEGIAIHYDRRLIRQVLKDIEAALLRPGAHINTVG
;
A
#
# COMPACT_ATOMS: atom_id res chain seq x y z
N MET A 1 -15.62 -10.21 -16.28
CA MET A 1 -15.26 -9.90 -14.88
C MET A 1 -14.29 -10.98 -14.41
N THR A 2 -12.99 -10.70 -14.40
CA THR A 2 -12.02 -11.61 -13.78
C THR A 2 -12.21 -11.56 -12.28
N HIS A 3 -12.67 -12.66 -11.67
CA HIS A 3 -12.72 -12.79 -10.22
C HIS A 3 -11.28 -12.76 -9.68
N THR A 4 -10.87 -11.62 -9.14
CA THR A 4 -9.70 -11.56 -8.26
C THR A 4 -10.04 -12.31 -6.98
N SER A 5 -9.29 -13.36 -6.67
CA SER A 5 -9.43 -14.08 -5.41
C SER A 5 -9.00 -13.18 -4.26
N ARG A 6 -9.90 -12.98 -3.29
CA ARG A 6 -9.60 -12.24 -2.06
C ARG A 6 -8.44 -12.91 -1.31
N VAL A 7 -7.45 -12.13 -0.97
CA VAL A 7 -6.27 -12.56 -0.21
C VAL A 7 -6.50 -12.34 1.28
N ARG A 8 -6.12 -13.34 2.08
CA ARG A 8 -6.18 -13.26 3.54
C ARG A 8 -5.10 -12.32 4.08
N LEU A 9 -5.41 -11.60 5.16
CA LEU A 9 -4.45 -10.68 5.76
C LEU A 9 -3.19 -11.40 6.25
N GLU A 10 -3.31 -12.62 6.79
CA GLU A 10 -2.15 -13.43 7.22
C GLU A 10 -1.19 -13.71 6.07
N THR A 11 -1.74 -13.95 4.88
CA THR A 11 -0.95 -14.21 3.68
C THR A 11 -0.22 -12.95 3.22
N PHE A 12 -0.90 -11.81 3.23
CA PHE A 12 -0.28 -10.53 2.89
C PHE A 12 0.78 -10.11 3.91
N VAL A 13 0.54 -10.31 5.21
CA VAL A 13 1.53 -10.05 6.26
C VAL A 13 2.77 -10.93 6.05
N GLY A 14 2.58 -12.23 5.79
CA GLY A 14 3.69 -13.14 5.47
C GLY A 14 4.50 -12.67 4.28
N PHE A 15 3.83 -12.28 3.19
CA PHE A 15 4.49 -11.69 2.02
C PHE A 15 5.31 -10.44 2.35
N LEU A 16 4.78 -9.50 3.16
CA LEU A 16 5.55 -8.33 3.59
C LEU A 16 6.76 -8.69 4.45
N GLN A 17 6.66 -9.74 5.26
CA GLN A 17 7.77 -10.19 6.11
C GLN A 17 8.86 -10.93 5.33
N GLU A 18 8.49 -11.75 4.35
CA GLU A 18 9.42 -12.44 3.43
C GLU A 18 10.25 -11.44 2.60
N HIS A 19 9.68 -10.27 2.28
CA HIS A 19 10.36 -9.20 1.55
C HIS A 19 10.96 -8.10 2.44
N GLY A 20 10.99 -8.29 3.77
CA GLY A 20 11.63 -7.35 4.70
C GLY A 20 10.93 -5.99 4.85
N ILE A 21 9.69 -5.85 4.41
CA ILE A 21 8.87 -4.64 4.59
C ILE A 21 8.33 -4.58 6.02
N LEU A 22 7.98 -5.73 6.58
CA LEU A 22 7.62 -5.90 7.99
C LEU A 22 8.64 -6.83 8.67
N PRO A 23 8.93 -6.64 9.96
CA PRO A 23 9.77 -7.58 10.68
C PRO A 23 9.04 -8.89 10.96
N GLN A 24 9.80 -9.96 11.14
CA GLN A 24 9.33 -11.29 11.56
C GLN A 24 8.93 -11.35 13.06
N ALA A 25 8.57 -10.21 13.65
CA ALA A 25 8.31 -10.11 15.09
C ALA A 25 6.95 -10.72 15.47
N THR A 26 6.90 -11.38 16.63
CA THR A 26 5.67 -11.93 17.22
C THR A 26 4.83 -10.87 17.94
N ARG A 27 5.41 -9.70 18.19
CA ARG A 27 4.73 -8.54 18.76
C ARG A 27 4.95 -7.35 17.85
N PHE A 28 3.85 -6.75 17.42
CA PHE A 28 3.92 -5.59 16.55
C PHE A 28 3.80 -4.27 17.33
N SER A 29 4.64 -3.30 17.01
CA SER A 29 4.52 -1.94 17.52
C SER A 29 3.40 -1.17 16.81
N PHE A 30 2.95 -0.06 17.40
CA PHE A 30 2.00 0.85 16.74
C PHE A 30 2.51 1.32 15.36
N GLU A 31 3.81 1.56 15.23
CA GLU A 31 4.44 1.92 13.96
C GLU A 31 4.30 0.82 12.91
N GLN A 32 4.48 -0.45 13.30
CA GLN A 32 4.36 -1.57 12.37
C GLN A 32 2.90 -1.82 11.97
N GLN A 33 1.96 -1.62 12.90
CA GLN A 33 0.53 -1.63 12.57
C GLN A 33 0.18 -0.51 11.57
N ALA A 34 0.71 0.70 11.78
CA ALA A 34 0.53 1.80 10.85
C ALA A 34 1.13 1.47 9.48
N ARG A 35 2.36 0.93 9.43
CA ARG A 35 3.00 0.48 8.20
C ARG A 35 2.16 -0.56 7.46
N LEU A 36 1.64 -1.57 8.16
CA LEU A 36 0.76 -2.59 7.57
C LEU A 36 -0.48 -1.94 6.96
N GLN A 37 -1.14 -1.03 7.68
CA GLN A 37 -2.32 -0.31 7.18
C GLN A 37 -2.02 0.43 5.87
N LYS A 38 -0.91 1.17 5.81
CA LYS A 38 -0.52 1.90 4.59
C LYS A 38 -0.17 0.96 3.45
N CYS A 39 0.65 -0.06 3.72
CA CYS A 39 1.02 -1.06 2.71
C CYS A 39 -0.21 -1.79 2.14
N ALA A 40 -1.18 -2.15 2.99
CA ALA A 40 -2.40 -2.82 2.56
C ALA A 40 -3.25 -1.93 1.66
N PHE A 41 -3.43 -0.65 2.02
CA PHE A 41 -4.13 0.30 1.16
C PHE A 41 -3.43 0.48 -0.19
N ILE A 42 -2.11 0.69 -0.18
CA ILE A 42 -1.31 0.86 -1.40
C ILE A 42 -1.43 -0.39 -2.28
N ALA A 43 -1.31 -1.59 -1.70
CA ALA A 43 -1.43 -2.85 -2.43
C ALA A 43 -2.83 -3.02 -3.06
N GLN A 44 -3.89 -2.75 -2.30
CA GLN A 44 -5.26 -2.93 -2.77
C GLN A 44 -5.66 -1.90 -3.81
N ILE A 45 -5.46 -0.62 -3.52
CA ILE A 45 -5.95 0.46 -4.37
C ILE A 45 -4.98 0.77 -5.53
N GLY A 46 -3.68 0.75 -5.27
CA GLY A 46 -2.66 1.06 -6.28
C GLY A 46 -2.30 -0.12 -7.18
N PHE A 47 -2.20 -1.32 -6.61
CA PHE A 47 -1.58 -2.46 -7.30
C PHE A 47 -2.51 -3.67 -7.53
N GLY A 48 -3.79 -3.56 -7.14
CA GLY A 48 -4.85 -4.52 -7.47
C GLY A 48 -4.89 -5.78 -6.60
N LEU A 49 -4.37 -5.73 -5.38
CA LEU A 49 -4.50 -6.84 -4.41
C LEU A 49 -5.83 -6.76 -3.67
N ASP A 50 -6.78 -7.63 -3.96
CA ASP A 50 -8.03 -7.66 -3.20
C ASP A 50 -7.83 -8.23 -1.78
N LEU A 51 -7.82 -7.35 -0.77
CA LEU A 51 -7.84 -7.73 0.66
C LEU A 51 -9.26 -7.64 1.25
N GLY A 52 -10.20 -7.03 0.52
CA GLY A 52 -11.58 -6.79 0.93
C GLY A 52 -11.72 -5.88 2.15
N TYR A 53 -10.83 -4.88 2.29
CA TYR A 53 -10.96 -3.85 3.32
C TYR A 53 -11.46 -2.53 2.74
N ASP A 54 -12.34 -1.87 3.47
CA ASP A 54 -12.69 -0.48 3.24
C ASP A 54 -11.74 0.42 4.03
N TYR A 55 -11.46 1.59 3.46
CA TYR A 55 -10.50 2.54 4.00
C TYR A 55 -11.10 3.94 4.04
N HIS A 56 -10.77 4.66 5.11
CA HIS A 56 -11.12 6.06 5.30
C HIS A 56 -9.84 6.89 5.31
N LEU A 57 -9.90 8.07 4.71
CA LEU A 57 -8.80 9.04 4.75
C LEU A 57 -8.81 9.81 6.07
N HIS A 58 -7.66 9.88 6.73
CA HIS A 58 -7.42 10.69 7.92
C HIS A 58 -6.18 11.56 7.72
N GLU A 59 -5.90 12.47 8.67
CA GLU A 59 -4.77 13.41 8.65
C GLU A 59 -3.39 12.74 8.46
N TYR A 60 -3.25 11.48 8.90
CA TYR A 60 -2.04 10.66 8.74
C TYR A 60 -2.15 9.62 7.62
N GLY A 61 -3.01 9.87 6.62
CA GLY A 61 -3.28 8.97 5.50
C GLY A 61 -4.39 7.95 5.80
N THR A 62 -4.50 6.91 4.98
CA THR A 62 -5.67 6.01 5.03
C THR A 62 -5.62 4.98 6.15
N PHE A 63 -6.78 4.61 6.66
CA PHE A 63 -6.92 3.67 7.77
C PHE A 63 -8.16 2.79 7.58
N SER A 64 -8.07 1.54 8.02
CA SER A 64 -9.17 0.59 8.11
C SER A 64 -9.27 0.01 9.52
N SER A 65 -10.38 0.30 10.21
CA SER A 65 -10.66 -0.25 11.55
C SER A 65 -10.76 -1.78 11.53
N PHE A 66 -11.38 -2.34 10.48
CA PHE A 66 -11.50 -3.79 10.28
C PHE A 66 -10.15 -4.46 10.10
N LEU A 67 -9.24 -3.87 9.30
CA LEU A 67 -7.87 -4.38 9.17
C LEU A 67 -7.16 -4.38 10.52
N GLY A 68 -7.31 -3.30 11.29
CA GLY A 68 -6.71 -3.20 12.62
C GLY A 68 -7.21 -4.29 13.57
N ALA A 69 -8.52 -4.55 13.58
CA ALA A 69 -9.12 -5.61 14.38
C ALA A 69 -8.64 -7.00 13.96
N ASP A 70 -8.58 -7.27 12.65
CA ASP A 70 -8.11 -8.54 12.11
C ASP A 70 -6.64 -8.78 12.42
N PHE A 71 -5.82 -7.74 12.35
CA PHE A 71 -4.42 -7.84 12.72
C PHE A 71 -4.22 -8.18 14.20
N VAL A 72 -4.97 -7.54 15.12
CA VAL A 72 -4.94 -7.88 16.55
C VAL A 72 -5.37 -9.34 16.77
N ARG A 73 -6.39 -9.80 16.04
CA ARG A 73 -6.87 -11.19 16.09
C ARG A 73 -5.81 -12.18 15.64
N ILE A 74 -5.08 -11.86 14.57
CA ILE A 74 -3.98 -12.66 14.03
C ILE A 74 -2.86 -12.83 15.06
N ILE A 75 -2.43 -11.72 15.68
CA ILE A 75 -1.38 -11.72 16.70
C ILE A 75 -1.80 -12.56 17.91
N ARG A 76 -3.02 -12.37 18.40
CA ARG A 76 -3.55 -13.11 19.56
C ARG A 76 -3.60 -14.62 19.30
N LYS A 77 -3.93 -15.03 18.08
CA LYS A 77 -3.99 -16.45 17.68
C LYS A 77 -2.62 -17.05 17.36
N LYS A 78 -1.54 -16.25 17.33
CA LYS A 78 -0.21 -16.68 16.86
C LYS A 78 -0.32 -17.41 15.51
N ALA A 79 -1.16 -16.89 14.61
CA ALA A 79 -1.37 -17.52 13.32
C ALA A 79 -0.05 -17.58 12.53
N VAL A 80 0.13 -18.64 11.75
CA VAL A 80 1.29 -18.78 10.87
C VAL A 80 1.13 -17.82 9.71
N MET A 81 2.11 -16.92 9.55
CA MET A 81 2.19 -16.02 8.40
C MET A 81 2.91 -16.75 7.27
N SER A 82 2.32 -16.79 6.08
CA SER A 82 2.93 -17.43 4.92
C SER A 82 2.56 -16.64 3.66
N GLY A 83 3.56 -16.18 2.90
CA GLY A 83 3.37 -15.51 1.62
C GLY A 83 3.01 -16.44 0.46
N ALA A 84 2.71 -17.72 0.73
CA ALA A 84 2.64 -18.79 -0.28
C ALA A 84 1.59 -18.59 -1.39
N TYR A 85 0.63 -17.67 -1.23
CA TYR A 85 -0.35 -17.37 -2.27
C TYR A 85 -0.52 -15.87 -2.50
N ILE A 86 0.10 -15.38 -3.56
CA ILE A 86 -0.09 -14.01 -4.06
C ILE A 86 -0.64 -14.10 -5.50
N PRO A 87 -1.81 -13.52 -5.80
CA PRO A 87 -2.45 -13.69 -7.09
C PRO A 87 -1.65 -12.98 -8.19
N LEU A 88 -1.60 -13.59 -9.39
CA LEU A 88 -0.88 -13.04 -10.55
C LEU A 88 -1.41 -11.66 -11.01
N SER A 89 -2.66 -11.35 -10.69
CA SER A 89 -3.27 -10.03 -10.96
C SER A 89 -2.68 -8.91 -10.11
N PHE A 90 -2.13 -9.25 -8.94
CA PHE A 90 -1.43 -8.27 -8.11
C PHE A 90 -0.07 -7.97 -8.71
N LYS A 91 0.19 -6.68 -8.93
CA LYS A 91 1.46 -6.16 -9.48
C LYS A 91 2.57 -6.19 -8.41
N ALA A 92 2.84 -7.36 -7.83
CA ALA A 92 3.69 -7.54 -6.66
C ALA A 92 5.08 -6.92 -6.81
N LYS A 93 5.76 -7.15 -7.94
CA LYS A 93 7.09 -6.59 -8.20
C LYS A 93 7.10 -5.06 -8.13
N ARG A 94 6.18 -4.39 -8.85
CA ARG A 94 6.07 -2.92 -8.83
C ARG A 94 5.71 -2.41 -7.44
N PHE A 95 4.82 -3.11 -6.74
CA PHE A 95 4.48 -2.78 -5.35
C PHE A 95 5.73 -2.81 -4.46
N LEU A 96 6.51 -3.89 -4.50
CA LEU A 96 7.73 -4.04 -3.71
C LEU A 96 8.75 -2.94 -4.03
N GLU A 97 9.02 -2.68 -5.32
CA GLU A 97 9.91 -1.59 -5.77
C GLU A 97 9.45 -0.22 -5.25
N THR A 98 8.14 -0.04 -5.09
CA THR A 98 7.55 1.22 -4.62
C THR A 98 7.73 1.41 -3.12
N VAL A 99 7.41 0.39 -2.30
CA VAL A 99 7.31 0.53 -0.84
C VAL A 99 8.57 0.10 -0.07
N SER A 100 9.48 -0.65 -0.69
CA SER A 100 10.68 -1.16 -0.02
C SER A 100 11.60 -0.03 0.42
N GLY A 101 12.09 -0.11 1.66
CA GLY A 101 12.98 0.92 2.25
C GLY A 101 12.31 2.27 2.54
N ARG A 102 11.02 2.44 2.24
CA ARG A 102 10.31 3.70 2.47
C ARG A 102 10.00 3.91 3.96
N LYS A 103 10.20 5.15 4.43
CA LYS A 103 9.85 5.58 5.78
C LYS A 103 8.33 5.70 5.94
N ILE A 104 7.85 5.70 7.18
CA ILE A 104 6.42 5.78 7.48
C ILE A 104 5.78 7.05 6.89
N ASP A 105 6.47 8.19 6.96
CA ASP A 105 5.98 9.46 6.41
C ASP A 105 5.72 9.37 4.90
N TRP A 106 6.63 8.72 4.17
CA TRP A 106 6.46 8.48 2.73
C TRP A 106 5.21 7.63 2.49
N LEU A 107 5.00 6.57 3.28
CA LEU A 107 3.83 5.70 3.15
C LEU A 107 2.53 6.44 3.46
N CYS A 108 2.50 7.29 4.49
CA CYS A 108 1.34 8.10 4.82
C CYS A 108 0.95 9.01 3.65
N VAL A 109 1.91 9.80 3.14
CA VAL A 109 1.67 10.69 1.99
C VAL A 109 1.27 9.88 0.75
N ALA A 110 1.87 8.72 0.51
CA ALA A 110 1.53 7.86 -0.61
C ALA A 110 0.07 7.38 -0.56
N THR A 111 -0.44 7.05 0.63
CA THR A 111 -1.86 6.70 0.77
C THR A 111 -2.80 7.86 0.46
N VAL A 112 -2.44 9.10 0.86
CA VAL A 112 -3.21 10.31 0.50
C VAL A 112 -3.19 10.50 -1.02
N ALA A 113 -2.00 10.47 -1.64
CA ALA A 113 -1.85 10.64 -3.07
C ALA A 113 -2.66 9.61 -3.88
N ILE A 114 -2.56 8.32 -3.55
CA ILE A 114 -3.30 7.26 -4.25
C ILE A 114 -4.82 7.42 -4.06
N HIS A 115 -5.27 7.83 -2.87
CA HIS A 115 -6.68 8.12 -2.62
C HIS A 115 -7.17 9.25 -3.54
N GLU A 116 -6.47 10.38 -3.52
CA GLU A 116 -6.86 11.59 -4.26
C GLU A 116 -6.70 11.43 -5.78
N MET A 117 -5.75 10.62 -6.27
CA MET A 117 -5.60 10.34 -7.70
C MET A 117 -6.86 9.74 -8.34
N ARG A 118 -7.78 9.17 -7.55
CA ARG A 118 -9.03 8.57 -8.04
C ARG A 118 -10.19 9.55 -8.07
N SER A 119 -10.09 10.66 -7.33
CA SER A 119 -11.18 11.64 -7.13
C SER A 119 -10.85 13.04 -7.64
N CYS A 120 -9.58 13.39 -7.76
CA CYS A 120 -9.13 14.72 -8.14
C CYS A 120 -8.66 14.79 -9.59
N ASP A 121 -8.82 15.98 -10.18
CA ASP A 121 -8.22 16.30 -11.46
C ASP A 121 -6.68 16.34 -11.34
N PRO A 122 -5.93 15.75 -12.29
CA PRO A 122 -4.47 15.72 -12.23
C PRO A 122 -3.81 17.09 -12.08
N SER A 123 -4.39 18.17 -12.64
CA SER A 123 -3.84 19.51 -12.54
C SER A 123 -3.92 20.11 -11.13
N THR A 124 -4.83 19.59 -10.29
CA THR A 124 -5.07 20.06 -8.92
C THR A 124 -4.57 19.10 -7.84
N LEU A 125 -4.19 17.87 -8.23
CA LEU A 125 -3.80 16.79 -7.31
C LEU A 125 -2.72 17.22 -6.31
N GLN A 126 -1.66 17.89 -6.77
CA GLN A 126 -0.58 18.30 -5.88
C GLN A 126 -1.09 19.25 -4.79
N SER A 127 -1.83 20.29 -5.17
CA SER A 127 -2.38 21.26 -4.21
C SER A 127 -3.35 20.59 -3.23
N HIS A 128 -4.14 19.62 -3.70
CA HIS A 128 -5.06 18.89 -2.84
C HIS A 128 -4.32 18.01 -1.82
N VAL A 129 -3.31 17.26 -2.26
CA VAL A 129 -2.47 16.46 -1.36
C VAL A 129 -1.68 17.35 -0.40
N GLU A 130 -1.13 18.48 -0.84
CA GLU A 130 -0.48 19.47 0.04
C GLU A 130 -1.43 20.03 1.10
N GLY A 131 -2.73 20.19 0.77
CA GLY A 131 -3.76 20.66 1.68
C GLY A 131 -4.25 19.62 2.71
N ILE A 132 -4.16 18.33 2.39
CA ILE A 132 -4.52 17.24 3.32
C ILE A 132 -3.30 16.86 4.17
N ALA A 133 -2.13 16.79 3.55
CA ALA A 133 -0.87 16.36 4.16
C ALA A 133 -0.06 17.54 4.71
N ILE A 134 -0.72 18.56 5.30
CA ILE A 134 -0.09 19.84 5.66
C ILE A 134 1.10 19.70 6.62
N HIS A 135 1.11 18.63 7.40
CA HIS A 135 2.13 18.34 8.41
C HIS A 135 3.41 17.73 7.82
N TYR A 136 3.41 17.40 6.53
CA TYR A 136 4.56 16.83 5.85
C TYR A 136 5.32 17.88 5.04
N ASP A 137 6.63 17.67 4.91
CA ASP A 137 7.48 18.53 4.09
C ASP A 137 7.01 18.53 2.62
N ARG A 138 6.88 19.72 2.02
CA ARG A 138 6.42 19.87 0.63
C ARG A 138 7.32 19.18 -0.38
N ARG A 139 8.63 19.06 -0.13
CA ARG A 139 9.55 18.33 -1.02
C ARG A 139 9.27 16.83 -0.95
N LEU A 140 9.00 16.29 0.24
CA LEU A 140 8.53 14.91 0.40
C LEU A 140 7.23 14.68 -0.39
N ILE A 141 6.24 15.57 -0.27
CA ILE A 141 4.96 15.43 -0.98
C ILE A 141 5.17 15.36 -2.50
N ARG A 142 5.94 16.29 -3.06
CA ARG A 142 6.25 16.29 -4.49
C ARG A 142 7.01 15.05 -4.93
N GLN A 143 7.95 14.57 -4.13
CA GLN A 143 8.70 13.35 -4.43
C GLN A 143 7.77 12.13 -4.44
N VAL A 144 6.88 12.02 -3.44
CA VAL A 144 5.92 10.91 -3.35
C VAL A 144 4.98 10.92 -4.56
N LEU A 145 4.44 12.08 -4.96
CA LEU A 145 3.57 12.18 -6.13
C LEU A 145 4.26 11.68 -7.40
N LYS A 146 5.51 12.10 -7.63
CA LYS A 146 6.32 11.62 -8.78
C LYS A 146 6.56 10.11 -8.71
N ASP A 147 6.93 9.60 -7.53
CA ASP A 147 7.18 8.17 -7.32
C ASP A 147 5.93 7.34 -7.60
N ILE A 148 4.76 7.77 -7.10
CA ILE A 148 3.48 7.08 -7.29
C ILE A 148 3.00 7.18 -8.74
N GLU A 149 3.08 8.35 -9.37
CA GLU A 149 2.76 8.52 -10.79
C GLU A 149 3.61 7.59 -11.65
N ALA A 150 4.93 7.56 -11.44
CA ALA A 150 5.80 6.63 -12.16
C ALA A 150 5.44 5.16 -11.86
N ALA A 151 5.10 4.83 -10.61
CA ALA A 151 4.77 3.48 -10.20
C ALA A 151 3.42 2.98 -10.69
N LEU A 152 2.45 3.86 -10.97
CA LEU A 152 1.09 3.50 -11.37
C LEU A 152 0.81 3.73 -12.86
N LEU A 153 1.29 4.84 -13.43
CA LEU A 153 0.94 5.30 -14.77
C LEU A 153 1.93 4.86 -15.86
N ARG A 154 3.10 4.29 -15.52
CA ARG A 154 3.99 3.72 -16.54
C ARG A 154 3.26 2.63 -17.36
N PRO A 155 3.10 2.82 -18.68
CA PRO A 155 2.67 1.77 -19.59
C PRO A 155 3.72 0.65 -19.54
N GLY A 156 3.28 -0.60 -19.50
CA GLY A 156 4.19 -1.73 -19.61
C GLY A 156 4.95 -1.62 -20.95
N ALA A 157 6.26 -1.47 -20.88
CA ALA A 157 7.15 -1.74 -22.00
C ALA A 157 7.10 -3.25 -22.31
N HIS A 158 6.06 -3.66 -23.02
CA HIS A 158 6.08 -4.89 -23.80
C HIS A 158 6.50 -4.52 -25.21
N ILE A 159 7.81 -4.50 -25.45
CA ILE A 159 8.34 -4.67 -26.80
C ILE A 159 9.03 -6.04 -26.80
N ASN A 160 8.25 -7.07 -27.09
CA ASN A 160 8.77 -8.31 -27.64
C ASN A 160 8.11 -8.47 -29.02
N THR A 161 8.62 -7.73 -29.99
CA THR A 161 8.52 -8.12 -31.40
C THR A 161 9.83 -8.83 -31.73
N VAL A 162 9.84 -10.13 -31.52
CA VAL A 162 10.78 -11.01 -32.23
C VAL A 162 10.17 -11.21 -33.61
N GLY A 163 10.79 -10.60 -34.62
CA GLY A 163 10.65 -10.94 -36.02
C GLY A 163 12.01 -11.39 -36.53
#